data_AF-A0A9D8L3C7-F1
#
_entry.id   AF-A0A9D8L3C7-F1
#
_cell.length_a   1.000
_cell.length_b   1.000
_cell.length_c   1.000
_cell.angle_alpha   90.00
_cell.angle_beta   90.00
_cell.angle_gamma   90.00
#
_symmetry.space_group_name_H-M   'P 1'
#
loop_
_entity.id
_entity.type
_entity.pdbx_description
1 polymer ?
#
loop_
_entity_poly.entity_id
_entity_poly.type
_entity_poly.pdbx_seq_one_letter_code
_entity_poly.pdbx_strand_id
1 'polypeptide(L)'
;AKDADFYRRLAATGFLLDFGPDETGLMMKAYRTGSGYYVDVGGSQLIIDGEIRVKSGVEIDGLTETGIRFADGEEIAADAIIQSTGFQSMHEVIAQIVSREVGDRIGTCWGLGSGTKNDPGPWHGELRNMYKPLAHPNLWVHGGNLALSRFFSKFLALQIKAREQGMDTPVHGGPA
;
A
#
# COMPACT_ATOMS: atom_id res chain seq x y z
N ALA A 1 -25.84 0.81 -8.87
CA ALA A 1 -26.73 0.82 -10.06
C ALA A 1 -26.08 1.51 -11.26
N LYS A 2 -25.59 2.76 -11.14
CA LYS A 2 -25.05 3.53 -12.28
C LYS A 2 -23.83 2.89 -12.97
N ASP A 3 -22.96 2.21 -12.23
CA ASP A 3 -21.74 1.58 -12.79
C ASP A 3 -21.84 0.05 -12.94
N ALA A 4 -23.03 -0.53 -12.77
CA ALA A 4 -23.20 -1.98 -12.79
C ALA A 4 -22.80 -2.60 -14.13
N ASP A 5 -23.12 -1.90 -15.23
CA ASP A 5 -22.73 -2.33 -16.58
C ASP A 5 -21.21 -2.36 -16.76
N PHE A 6 -20.54 -1.30 -16.30
CA PHE A 6 -19.09 -1.17 -16.35
C PHE A 6 -18.40 -2.32 -15.61
N TYR A 7 -18.79 -2.57 -14.35
CA TYR A 7 -18.20 -3.66 -13.56
C TYR A 7 -18.47 -5.04 -14.15
N ARG A 8 -19.66 -5.26 -14.72
CA ARG A 8 -20.00 -6.52 -15.40
C ARG A 8 -19.11 -6.74 -16.63
N ARG A 9 -18.91 -5.70 -17.45
CA ARG A 9 -18.03 -5.76 -18.63
C ARG A 9 -16.57 -5.98 -18.23
N LEU A 10 -16.10 -5.29 -17.19
CA LEU A 10 -14.73 -5.45 -16.69
C LEU A 10 -14.49 -6.84 -16.10
N ALA A 11 -15.41 -7.35 -15.28
CA ALA A 11 -15.29 -8.70 -14.72
C ALA A 11 -15.27 -9.79 -15.81
N ALA A 12 -16.00 -9.58 -16.91
CA ALA A 12 -16.05 -10.52 -18.03
C ALA A 12 -14.69 -10.68 -18.76
N THR A 13 -13.73 -9.77 -18.57
CA THR A 13 -12.37 -9.89 -19.14
C THR A 13 -11.42 -10.72 -18.26
N GLY A 14 -11.89 -11.20 -17.10
CA GLY A 14 -11.07 -11.86 -16.10
C GLY A 14 -10.48 -10.91 -15.05
N PHE A 15 -10.75 -9.60 -15.12
CA PHE A 15 -10.33 -8.65 -14.10
C PHE A 15 -11.03 -8.93 -12.76
N LEU A 16 -10.25 -9.07 -11.69
CA LEU A 16 -10.78 -9.34 -10.34
C LEU A 16 -11.22 -8.04 -9.67
N LEU A 17 -12.51 -7.93 -9.37
CA LEU A 17 -13.08 -6.78 -8.67
C LEU A 17 -12.89 -6.93 -7.16
N ASP A 18 -12.50 -5.84 -6.49
CA ASP A 18 -12.36 -5.76 -5.04
C ASP A 18 -12.82 -4.40 -4.52
N PHE A 19 -13.91 -4.41 -3.74
CA PHE A 19 -14.51 -3.23 -3.13
C PHE A 19 -13.97 -2.94 -1.72
N GLY A 20 -12.95 -3.68 -1.30
CA GLY A 20 -12.32 -3.60 0.01
C GLY A 20 -13.14 -4.29 1.10
N PRO A 21 -12.53 -4.50 2.28
CA PRO A 21 -13.26 -5.04 3.42
C PRO A 21 -14.41 -4.10 3.80
N ASP A 22 -15.55 -4.69 4.12
CA ASP A 22 -16.77 -3.99 4.53
C ASP A 22 -17.28 -2.99 3.48
N GLU A 23 -16.95 -3.20 2.20
CA GLU A 23 -17.35 -2.37 1.04
C GLU A 23 -16.93 -0.89 1.15
N THR A 24 -15.87 -0.63 1.91
CA THR A 24 -15.40 0.73 2.22
C THR A 24 -14.59 1.39 1.10
N GLY A 25 -14.33 0.66 0.02
CA GLY A 25 -13.74 1.18 -1.21
C GLY A 25 -12.26 1.56 -1.11
N LEU A 26 -11.81 2.27 -2.14
CA LEU A 26 -10.41 2.65 -2.37
C LEU A 26 -9.79 3.36 -1.17
N MET A 27 -10.45 4.37 -0.62
CA MET A 27 -9.87 5.22 0.42
C MET A 27 -9.55 4.44 1.69
N MET A 28 -10.46 3.56 2.13
CA MET A 28 -10.20 2.76 3.32
C MET A 28 -9.19 1.66 3.07
N LYS A 29 -9.13 1.04 1.88
CA LYS A 29 -8.00 0.18 1.51
C LYS A 29 -6.68 0.93 1.61
N ALA A 30 -6.61 2.13 1.03
CA ALA A 30 -5.42 2.96 1.08
C ALA A 30 -4.99 3.25 2.52
N TYR A 31 -5.90 3.55 3.45
CA TYR A 31 -5.54 3.76 4.86
C TYR A 31 -5.16 2.48 5.61
N ARG A 32 -5.84 1.36 5.35
CA ARG A 32 -5.61 0.08 6.03
C ARG A 32 -4.30 -0.58 5.62
N THR A 33 -3.97 -0.59 4.33
CA THR A 33 -2.85 -1.39 3.80
C THR A 33 -1.81 -0.58 3.04
N GLY A 34 -2.11 0.67 2.66
CA GLY A 34 -1.23 1.50 1.83
C GLY A 34 -1.00 0.96 0.42
N SER A 35 -1.70 -0.10 0.02
CA SER A 35 -1.40 -0.89 -1.17
C SER A 35 -2.62 -1.69 -1.64
N GLY A 36 -2.47 -2.41 -2.76
CA GLY A 36 -3.46 -3.38 -3.23
C GLY A 36 -4.74 -2.76 -3.77
N TYR A 37 -4.68 -1.52 -4.25
CA TYR A 37 -5.80 -0.83 -4.88
C TYR A 37 -5.44 -0.38 -6.30
N TYR A 38 -6.47 -0.24 -7.13
CA TYR A 38 -6.37 0.20 -8.50
C TYR A 38 -7.20 1.48 -8.66
N VAL A 39 -6.63 2.48 -9.32
CA VAL A 39 -7.32 3.72 -9.68
C VAL A 39 -7.47 3.74 -11.18
N ASP A 40 -8.71 3.70 -11.67
CA ASP A 40 -8.95 3.78 -13.10
C ASP A 40 -8.68 5.20 -13.60
N VAL A 41 -7.72 5.30 -14.52
CA VAL A 41 -7.38 6.52 -15.27
C VAL A 41 -7.60 6.33 -16.78
N GLY A 42 -8.36 5.29 -17.15
CA GLY A 42 -8.67 4.90 -18.54
C GLY A 42 -8.24 3.47 -18.88
N GLY A 43 -7.44 2.83 -18.03
CA GLY A 43 -6.93 1.47 -18.25
C GLY A 43 -8.04 0.41 -18.24
N SER A 44 -9.10 0.61 -17.45
CA SER A 44 -10.20 -0.36 -17.40
C SER A 44 -10.96 -0.41 -18.71
N GLN A 45 -11.09 0.72 -19.42
CA GLN A 45 -11.75 0.73 -20.73
C GLN A 45 -10.91 -0.01 -21.77
N LEU A 46 -9.58 0.17 -21.78
CA LEU A 46 -8.66 -0.58 -22.65
C LEU A 46 -8.72 -2.10 -22.37
N ILE A 47 -8.89 -2.50 -21.11
CA ILE A 47 -9.10 -3.91 -20.74
C ILE A 47 -10.44 -4.41 -21.30
N ILE A 48 -11.52 -3.64 -21.11
CA ILE A 48 -12.87 -3.98 -21.60
C ILE A 48 -12.88 -4.13 -23.12
N ASP A 49 -12.16 -3.26 -23.83
CA ASP A 49 -12.11 -3.24 -25.29
C ASP A 49 -11.13 -4.29 -25.85
N GLY A 50 -10.41 -5.00 -24.98
CA GLY A 50 -9.50 -6.09 -25.35
C GLY A 50 -8.11 -5.64 -25.81
N GLU A 51 -7.82 -4.34 -25.73
CA GLU A 51 -6.49 -3.79 -26.03
C GLU A 51 -5.45 -4.22 -24.98
N ILE A 52 -5.89 -4.39 -23.72
CA ILE A 52 -5.10 -4.99 -22.65
C ILE A 52 -5.74 -6.32 -22.24
N ARG A 53 -5.00 -7.41 -22.40
CA ARG A 53 -5.44 -8.74 -21.92
C ARG A 53 -5.08 -8.94 -20.46
N VAL A 54 -5.97 -9.58 -19.72
CA VAL A 54 -5.79 -9.91 -18.29
C VAL A 54 -5.76 -11.44 -18.16
N LYS A 55 -4.70 -11.96 -17.52
CA LYS A 55 -4.64 -13.36 -17.05
C LYS A 55 -4.69 -13.31 -15.52
N SER A 56 -5.64 -14.03 -14.94
CA SER A 56 -5.94 -14.00 -13.49
C SER A 56 -6.23 -15.41 -12.98
N GLY A 57 -6.11 -15.60 -11.67
CA GLY A 57 -6.42 -16.89 -11.02
C GLY A 57 -5.35 -17.97 -11.17
N VAL A 58 -4.21 -17.64 -11.78
CA VAL A 58 -3.05 -18.53 -11.91
C VAL A 58 -1.77 -17.77 -11.58
N GLU A 59 -0.93 -18.39 -10.77
CA GLU A 59 0.36 -17.85 -10.35
C GLU A 59 1.40 -17.96 -11.48
N ILE A 60 2.38 -17.07 -11.43
CA ILE A 60 3.58 -17.16 -12.29
C ILE A 60 4.48 -18.26 -11.72
N ASP A 61 4.85 -19.25 -12.54
CA ASP A 61 5.82 -20.28 -12.19
C ASP A 61 7.27 -19.76 -12.37
N GLY A 62 7.52 -19.03 -13.45
CA GLY A 62 8.83 -18.43 -13.68
C GLY A 62 8.94 -17.68 -15.00
N LEU A 63 10.08 -17.02 -15.17
CA LEU A 63 10.46 -16.43 -16.45
C LEU A 63 11.15 -17.48 -17.32
N THR A 64 10.89 -17.43 -18.61
CA THR A 64 11.58 -18.23 -19.63
C THR A 64 12.48 -17.32 -20.47
N GLU A 65 13.29 -17.90 -21.35
CA GLU A 65 14.11 -17.13 -22.28
C GLU A 65 13.24 -16.24 -23.20
N THR A 66 11.99 -16.64 -23.43
CA THR A 66 11.07 -16.02 -24.40
C THR A 66 9.84 -15.37 -23.77
N GLY A 67 9.65 -15.43 -22.45
CA GLY A 67 8.44 -14.91 -21.83
C GLY A 67 8.18 -15.33 -20.37
N ILE A 68 6.92 -15.57 -20.06
CA ILE A 68 6.43 -15.89 -18.70
C ILE A 68 5.69 -17.23 -18.74
N ARG A 69 6.11 -18.18 -17.91
CA ARG A 69 5.39 -19.44 -17.67
C ARG A 69 4.52 -19.34 -16.43
N PHE A 70 3.32 -19.87 -16.53
CA PHE A 70 2.32 -19.91 -15.46
C PHE A 70 2.22 -21.33 -14.87
N ALA A 71 1.69 -21.42 -13.65
CA ALA A 71 1.57 -22.69 -12.94
C ALA A 71 0.60 -23.70 -13.59
N ASP A 72 -0.28 -23.25 -14.49
CA ASP A 72 -1.14 -24.08 -15.33
C ASP A 72 -0.41 -24.68 -16.55
N GLY A 73 0.88 -24.35 -16.73
CA GLY A 73 1.70 -24.79 -17.85
C GLY A 73 1.60 -23.89 -19.09
N GLU A 74 0.75 -22.87 -19.09
CA GLU A 74 0.69 -21.88 -20.17
C GLU A 74 1.94 -21.01 -20.18
N GLU A 75 2.42 -20.65 -21.37
CA GLU A 75 3.51 -19.69 -21.55
C GLU A 75 3.06 -18.54 -22.45
N ILE A 76 3.30 -17.31 -21.99
CA ILE A 76 3.06 -16.09 -22.76
C ILE A 76 4.41 -15.55 -23.22
N ALA A 77 4.62 -15.53 -24.54
CA ALA A 77 5.79 -14.89 -25.13
C ALA A 77 5.76 -13.37 -24.91
N ALA A 78 6.92 -12.78 -24.58
CA ALA A 78 7.05 -11.35 -24.37
C ALA A 78 8.47 -10.87 -24.72
N ASP A 79 8.56 -9.77 -25.47
CA ASP A 79 9.84 -9.11 -25.78
C ASP A 79 10.38 -8.30 -24.60
N ALA A 80 9.51 -7.89 -23.68
CA ALA A 80 9.85 -7.13 -22.49
C ALA A 80 8.91 -7.48 -21.32
N ILE A 81 9.46 -7.50 -20.11
CA ILE A 81 8.73 -7.80 -18.88
C ILE A 81 8.94 -6.66 -17.89
N ILE A 82 7.83 -6.07 -17.42
CA ILE A 82 7.83 -4.98 -16.44
C ILE A 82 7.26 -5.51 -15.12
N GLN A 83 8.10 -5.69 -14.10
CA GLN A 83 7.65 -6.12 -12.78
C GLN A 83 7.11 -4.94 -11.97
N SER A 84 5.79 -4.84 -11.90
CA SER A 84 5.07 -3.82 -11.12
C SER A 84 4.55 -4.40 -9.79
N THR A 85 5.41 -5.11 -9.04
CA THR A 85 5.06 -5.91 -7.86
C THR A 85 4.97 -5.12 -6.54
N GLY A 86 5.12 -3.80 -6.59
CA GLY A 86 4.99 -2.91 -5.44
C GLY A 86 6.29 -2.66 -4.69
N PHE A 87 6.16 -2.15 -3.47
CA PHE A 87 7.28 -1.74 -2.62
C PHE A 87 7.23 -2.45 -1.26
N GLN A 88 8.39 -2.53 -0.60
CA GLN A 88 8.47 -2.99 0.79
C GLN A 88 7.81 -1.99 1.75
N SER A 89 7.45 -2.47 2.94
CA SER A 89 6.94 -1.61 4.01
C SER A 89 8.03 -0.67 4.53
N MET A 90 7.64 0.52 5.00
CA MET A 90 8.60 1.55 5.45
C MET A 90 9.47 1.08 6.63
N HIS A 91 8.96 0.24 7.52
CA HIS A 91 9.74 -0.31 8.63
C HIS A 91 10.79 -1.33 8.19
N GLU A 92 10.53 -2.09 7.12
CA GLU A 92 11.52 -2.99 6.53
C GLU A 92 12.60 -2.21 5.76
N VAL A 93 12.22 -1.11 5.10
CA VAL A 93 13.21 -0.18 4.52
C VAL A 93 14.09 0.44 5.61
N ILE A 94 13.52 0.87 6.73
CA ILE A 94 14.29 1.37 7.88
C ILE A 94 15.21 0.28 8.45
N ALA A 95 14.75 -0.97 8.51
CA ALA A 95 15.54 -2.10 8.99
C ALA A 95 16.82 -2.31 8.16
N GLN A 96 16.76 -2.06 6.85
CA GLN A 96 17.90 -2.16 5.93
C GLN A 96 18.85 -0.96 6.03
N ILE A 97 18.32 0.25 6.21
CA ILE A 97 19.12 1.49 6.22
C ILE A 97 19.80 1.71 7.57
N VAL A 98 19.08 1.46 8.67
CA VAL A 98 19.55 1.75 10.03
C VAL A 98 20.02 0.47 10.73
N SER A 99 19.08 -0.42 11.05
CA SER A 99 19.34 -1.78 11.55
C SER A 99 18.02 -2.53 11.75
N ARG A 100 18.07 -3.86 11.72
CA ARG A 100 16.92 -4.72 12.06
C ARG A 100 16.30 -4.35 13.42
N GLU A 101 17.15 -4.13 14.43
CA GLU A 101 16.72 -3.74 15.77
C GLU A 101 15.90 -2.45 15.77
N VAL A 102 16.31 -1.44 14.99
CA VAL A 102 15.57 -0.18 14.89
C VAL A 102 14.25 -0.38 14.14
N GLY A 103 14.24 -1.15 13.05
CA GLY A 103 13.01 -1.49 12.34
C GLY A 103 11.99 -2.21 13.21
N ASP A 104 12.43 -3.21 13.98
CA ASP A 104 11.60 -3.92 14.97
C ASP A 104 11.06 -2.99 16.06
N ARG A 105 11.93 -2.11 16.58
CA ARG A 105 11.56 -1.18 17.65
C ARG A 105 10.46 -0.21 17.22
N ILE A 106 10.52 0.26 15.98
CA ILE A 106 9.50 1.16 15.41
C ILE A 106 8.20 0.38 15.15
N GLY A 107 8.34 -0.84 14.61
CA GLY A 107 7.22 -1.68 14.23
C GLY A 107 6.47 -1.16 12.99
N THR A 108 5.26 -1.69 12.79
CA THR A 108 4.48 -1.46 11.56
C THR A 108 4.27 0.03 11.29
N CYS A 109 4.70 0.46 10.11
CA CYS A 109 4.38 1.77 9.57
C CYS A 109 3.21 1.63 8.59
N TRP A 110 2.24 2.53 8.69
CA TRP A 110 0.97 2.49 7.98
C TRP A 110 -0.04 1.45 8.50
N GLY A 111 -1.30 1.63 8.15
CA GLY A 111 -2.43 0.86 8.68
C GLY A 111 -3.06 1.51 9.91
N LEU A 112 -4.33 1.21 10.13
CA LEU A 112 -5.12 1.79 11.23
C LEU A 112 -5.39 0.77 12.35
N GLY A 113 -5.24 -0.50 12.03
CA GLY A 113 -5.56 -1.61 12.90
C GLY A 113 -7.03 -1.97 12.92
N SER A 114 -7.67 -1.96 11.75
CA SER A 114 -9.09 -2.27 11.66
C SER A 114 -9.43 -3.75 11.83
N GLY A 115 -8.45 -4.64 12.05
CA GLY A 115 -8.69 -6.08 12.20
C GLY A 115 -9.02 -6.78 10.88
N THR A 116 -8.67 -6.16 9.75
CA THR A 116 -8.91 -6.71 8.41
C THR A 116 -7.67 -7.41 7.88
N LYS A 117 -7.80 -8.17 6.79
CA LYS A 117 -6.66 -8.74 6.08
C LYS A 117 -5.62 -7.65 5.77
N ASN A 118 -4.37 -7.90 6.13
CA ASN A 118 -3.23 -6.98 5.99
C ASN A 118 -3.32 -5.66 6.79
N ASP A 119 -4.28 -5.53 7.71
CA ASP A 119 -4.32 -4.48 8.74
C ASP A 119 -4.82 -5.05 10.08
N PRO A 120 -4.04 -5.97 10.70
CA PRO A 120 -4.43 -6.60 11.96
C PRO A 120 -4.58 -5.54 13.06
N GLY A 121 -5.44 -5.79 14.04
CA GLY A 121 -5.62 -4.88 15.18
C GLY A 121 -4.41 -4.77 16.12
N PRO A 122 -4.53 -4.00 17.22
CA PRO A 122 -5.71 -3.23 17.62
C PRO A 122 -5.87 -1.93 16.81
N TRP A 123 -7.04 -1.31 16.88
CA TRP A 123 -7.31 0.00 16.27
C TRP A 123 -6.53 1.10 16.99
N HIS A 124 -5.82 1.96 16.24
CA HIS A 124 -4.99 3.03 16.79
C HIS A 124 -5.60 4.43 16.69
N GLY A 125 -6.75 4.60 16.02
CA GLY A 125 -7.37 5.93 15.79
C GLY A 125 -6.74 6.73 14.64
N GLU A 126 -5.50 6.42 14.27
CA GLU A 126 -4.73 7.10 13.24
C GLU A 126 -3.76 6.12 12.56
N LEU A 127 -3.10 6.56 11.49
CA LEU A 127 -2.08 5.76 10.83
C LEU A 127 -0.91 5.46 11.78
N ARG A 128 -0.50 4.19 11.82
CA ARG A 128 0.63 3.75 12.64
C ARG A 128 1.93 4.37 12.18
N ASN A 129 2.67 4.94 13.14
CA ASN A 129 4.03 5.44 12.94
C ASN A 129 4.20 6.41 11.76
N MET A 130 3.13 7.11 11.36
CA MET A 130 3.18 8.14 10.34
C MET A 130 3.07 9.53 10.97
N TYR A 131 3.89 10.47 10.50
CA TYR A 131 3.83 11.91 10.84
C TYR A 131 3.99 12.24 12.33
N LYS A 132 4.61 11.35 13.10
CA LYS A 132 4.82 11.47 14.56
C LYS A 132 6.23 10.99 14.95
N PRO A 133 6.73 11.36 16.14
CA PRO A 133 8.02 10.86 16.60
C PRO A 133 7.95 9.35 16.82
N LEU A 134 8.97 8.63 16.38
CA LEU A 134 9.03 7.17 16.50
C LEU A 134 9.73 6.71 17.79
N ALA A 135 9.64 5.41 18.07
CA ALA A 135 10.33 4.77 19.20
C ALA A 135 11.87 4.81 19.11
N HIS A 136 12.43 5.24 17.97
CA HIS A 136 13.85 5.57 17.84
C HIS A 136 14.04 7.10 17.89
N PRO A 137 14.97 7.62 18.72
CA PRO A 137 15.20 9.05 18.84
C PRO A 137 15.47 9.73 17.51
N ASN A 138 14.94 10.95 17.34
CA ASN A 138 15.16 11.80 16.17
C ASN A 138 14.75 11.17 14.83
N LEU A 139 13.78 10.26 14.83
CA LEU A 139 13.25 9.63 13.63
C LEU A 139 11.75 9.89 13.46
N TRP A 140 11.36 10.14 12.21
CA TRP A 140 9.98 10.32 11.74
C TRP A 140 9.82 9.64 10.38
N VAL A 141 8.60 9.21 10.08
CA VAL A 141 8.21 8.77 8.74
C VAL A 141 7.15 9.71 8.18
N HIS A 142 7.32 10.11 6.92
CA HIS A 142 6.38 10.94 6.17
C HIS A 142 6.12 10.27 4.82
N GLY A 143 4.87 10.23 4.37
CA GLY A 143 4.53 9.52 3.13
C GLY A 143 3.12 9.83 2.65
N GLY A 144 2.56 8.90 1.87
CA GLY A 144 1.24 9.06 1.28
C GLY A 144 1.21 9.99 0.07
N ASN A 145 0.01 10.16 -0.49
CA ASN A 145 -0.20 11.04 -1.63
C ASN A 145 -0.08 12.53 -1.26
N LEU A 146 -0.24 13.40 -2.25
CA LEU A 146 -0.15 14.85 -2.07
C LEU A 146 -1.13 15.39 -1.01
N ALA A 147 -2.32 14.81 -0.88
CA ALA A 147 -3.32 15.27 0.10
C ALA A 147 -2.82 15.02 1.54
N LEU A 148 -2.35 13.80 1.83
CA LEU A 148 -1.78 13.44 3.13
C LEU A 148 -0.49 14.23 3.39
N SER A 149 0.42 14.25 2.42
CA SER A 149 1.68 14.96 2.54
C SER A 149 1.47 16.45 2.83
N ARG A 150 0.57 17.12 2.08
CA ARG A 150 0.26 18.53 2.30
C ARG A 150 -0.32 18.80 3.67
N PHE A 151 -1.23 17.95 4.13
CA PHE A 151 -1.89 18.11 5.42
C PHE A 151 -0.90 17.91 6.58
N PHE A 152 -0.13 16.82 6.55
CA PHE A 152 0.71 16.40 7.68
C PHE A 152 2.08 17.08 7.75
N SER A 153 2.57 17.66 6.66
CA SER A 153 3.87 18.36 6.63
C SER A 153 3.98 19.44 7.72
N LYS A 154 2.93 20.23 7.94
CA LYS A 154 2.93 21.30 8.95
C LYS A 154 3.07 20.73 10.36
N PHE A 155 2.34 19.65 10.67
CA PHE A 155 2.39 19.03 12.00
C PHE A 155 3.76 18.42 12.28
N LEU A 156 4.34 17.70 11.32
CA LEU A 156 5.68 17.14 11.44
C LEU A 156 6.73 18.25 11.62
N ALA A 157 6.67 19.31 10.82
CA ALA A 157 7.60 20.44 10.93
C ALA A 157 7.53 21.13 12.31
N LEU A 158 6.32 21.27 12.87
CA LEU A 158 6.14 21.83 14.22
C LEU A 158 6.71 20.91 15.30
N GLN A 159 6.60 19.58 15.16
CA GLN A 159 7.22 18.63 16.09
C GLN A 159 8.75 18.72 16.06
N ILE A 160 9.35 18.78 14.86
CA ILE A 160 10.80 18.97 14.71
C ILE A 160 11.20 20.29 15.37
N LYS A 161 10.50 21.39 15.06
CA LYS A 161 10.79 22.69 15.66
C LYS A 161 10.67 22.66 17.18
N ALA A 162 9.66 22.01 17.74
CA ALA A 162 9.50 21.88 19.18
C ALA A 162 10.73 21.20 19.83
N ARG A 163 11.20 20.09 19.24
CA ARG A 163 12.40 19.39 19.73
C ARG A 163 13.67 20.25 19.63
N GLU A 164 13.83 20.99 18.53
CA GLU A 164 14.91 21.98 18.35
C GLU A 164 14.86 23.15 19.35
N GLN A 165 13.71 23.37 20.02
CA GLN A 165 13.57 24.36 21.09
C GLN A 165 13.65 23.73 22.49
N GLY A 166 14.04 22.46 22.60
CA GLY A 166 14.08 21.74 23.87
C GLY A 166 12.70 21.47 24.46
N MET A 167 11.64 21.57 23.67
CA MET A 167 10.29 21.21 24.08
C MET A 167 10.09 19.71 23.92
N ASP A 168 9.39 19.10 24.88
CA ASP A 168 9.10 17.67 24.82
C ASP A 168 8.16 17.34 23.65
N THR A 169 8.44 16.22 22.99
CA THR A 169 7.70 15.68 21.85
C THR A 169 7.47 14.20 22.12
N PRO A 170 6.50 13.88 22.99
CA PRO A 170 6.33 12.54 23.52
C PRO A 170 6.08 11.53 22.41
N VAL A 171 6.69 10.36 22.54
CA VAL A 171 6.40 9.20 21.69
C VAL A 171 5.24 8.46 22.33
N HIS A 172 4.08 8.51 21.68
CA HIS A 172 2.92 7.73 22.10
C HIS A 172 3.00 6.34 21.46
N GLY A 173 3.08 5.30 22.29
CA GLY A 173 2.98 3.91 21.84
C GLY A 173 1.56 3.55 21.37
N GLY A 174 1.40 2.34 20.84
CA GLY A 174 0.07 1.79 20.58
C GLY A 174 -0.77 1.63 21.86
N PRO A 175 -2.10 1.45 21.76
CA PRO A 175 -2.91 1.04 22.90
C PRO A 175 -2.29 -0.19 23.57
N ALA A 176 -2.25 -0.20 24.91
CA ALA A 176 -1.89 -1.37 25.70
C ALA A 176 -2.92 -2.49 25.53
#